data_AF-A0A219AJ45-F1
#
_entry.id   AF-A0A219AJ45-F1
#
_cell.length_a   1.000
_cell.length_b   1.000
_cell.length_c   1.000
_cell.angle_alpha   90.00
_cell.angle_beta   90.00
_cell.angle_gamma   90.00
#
_symmetry.space_group_name_H-M   'P 1'
#
loop_
_entity.id
_entity.type
_entity.pdbx_description
1 polymer ?
#
loop_
_entity_poly.entity_id
_entity_poly.type
_entity_poly.pdbx_seq_one_letter_code
_entity_poly.pdbx_strand_id
1 'polypeptide(L)'
;MKNELISIISIVLGIIMIIFPALNYINSNTAIIGLSLLLMTIYLFIIGISESEYNLIKSILNTIIGFILLIISISIMFNQNLISSIIGIKQYIVGIFLIIIGLISIIGNRDNKYGFYSGIIGIILGLIYIIIVVTNLANPLFLGFLTGVWLLICGVLNFLDRY
;
A
#
# COMPACT_ATOMS: atom_id res chain seq x y z
N MET A 1 11.77 -15.48 -12.46
CA MET A 1 12.29 -15.48 -11.06
C MET A 1 12.03 -14.19 -10.31
N LYS A 2 12.52 -13.01 -10.75
CA LYS A 2 12.33 -11.72 -10.05
C LYS A 2 10.83 -11.41 -9.81
N ASN A 3 10.00 -11.50 -10.84
CA ASN A 3 8.56 -11.20 -10.71
C ASN A 3 7.77 -12.22 -9.87
N GLU A 4 8.18 -13.49 -9.83
CA GLU A 4 7.49 -14.52 -9.04
C GLU A 4 7.61 -14.28 -7.54
N LEU A 5 8.82 -14.00 -7.06
CA LEU A 5 9.06 -13.69 -5.66
C LEU A 5 8.29 -12.44 -5.24
N ILE A 6 8.32 -11.39 -6.07
CA ILE A 6 7.57 -10.14 -5.83
C ILE A 6 6.07 -10.44 -5.71
N SER A 7 5.55 -11.26 -6.62
CA SER A 7 4.14 -11.64 -6.66
C SER A 7 3.73 -12.38 -5.38
N ILE A 8 4.49 -13.42 -5.01
CA ILE A 8 4.23 -14.23 -3.82
C ILE A 8 4.29 -13.36 -2.56
N ILE A 9 5.32 -12.51 -2.44
CA ILE A 9 5.46 -11.62 -1.27
C ILE A 9 4.27 -10.67 -1.20
N SER A 10 3.88 -10.04 -2.31
CA SER A 10 2.74 -9.11 -2.34
C SER A 10 1.43 -9.79 -1.95
N ILE A 11 1.20 -11.01 -2.43
CA ILE A 11 0.04 -11.82 -2.06
C ILE A 11 0.05 -12.11 -0.55
N VAL A 12 1.19 -12.56 -0.01
CA VAL A 12 1.33 -12.85 1.43
C VAL A 12 1.09 -11.59 2.26
N LEU A 13 1.65 -10.43 1.88
CA LEU A 13 1.42 -9.16 2.55
C LEU A 13 -0.08 -8.77 2.53
N GLY A 14 -0.75 -8.98 1.40
CA GLY A 14 -2.19 -8.73 1.27
C GLY A 14 -3.05 -9.64 2.15
N ILE A 15 -2.74 -10.93 2.20
CA ILE A 15 -3.41 -11.90 3.07
C ILE A 15 -3.23 -11.52 4.54
N ILE A 16 -2.00 -11.20 4.97
CA ILE A 16 -1.70 -10.73 6.33
C ILE A 16 -2.58 -9.53 6.67
N MET A 17 -2.65 -8.54 5.78
CA MET A 17 -3.41 -7.32 6.04
C MET A 17 -4.93 -7.55 6.15
N ILE A 18 -5.48 -8.55 5.47
CA ILE A 18 -6.91 -8.91 5.55
C ILE A 18 -7.20 -9.72 6.82
N ILE A 19 -6.36 -10.69 7.15
CA ILE A 19 -6.59 -11.62 8.25
C ILE A 19 -6.48 -10.94 9.62
N PHE A 20 -5.52 -10.04 9.81
CA PHE A 20 -5.26 -9.41 11.11
C PHE A 20 -6.46 -8.61 11.66
N PRO A 21 -7.11 -7.73 10.85
CA PRO A 21 -8.36 -7.09 11.23
C PRO A 21 -9.54 -8.06 11.33
N ALA A 22 -9.65 -9.02 10.40
CA ALA A 22 -10.80 -9.94 10.34
C ALA A 22 -10.90 -10.87 11.55
N LEU A 23 -9.76 -11.29 12.10
CA LEU A 23 -9.67 -12.11 13.31
C LEU A 23 -9.66 -11.28 14.60
N ASN A 24 -9.89 -9.97 14.52
CA ASN A 24 -9.85 -9.04 15.65
C ASN A 24 -8.52 -9.07 16.44
N TYR A 25 -7.40 -9.47 15.79
CA TYR A 25 -6.07 -9.38 16.40
C TYR A 25 -5.64 -7.93 16.58
N ILE A 26 -6.16 -7.03 15.73
CA ILE A 26 -5.93 -5.59 15.82
C ILE A 26 -7.28 -4.86 15.71
N ASN A 27 -7.72 -4.27 16.82
CA ASN A 27 -8.99 -3.54 16.89
C ASN A 27 -8.81 -2.02 16.92
N SER A 28 -7.58 -1.51 16.84
CA SER A 28 -7.32 -0.07 16.81
C SER A 28 -7.03 0.42 15.39
N ASN A 29 -7.72 1.48 14.98
CA ASN A 29 -7.51 2.11 13.66
C ASN A 29 -6.05 2.53 13.49
N THR A 30 -5.43 3.04 14.55
CA THR A 30 -4.04 3.51 14.52
C THR A 30 -3.06 2.39 14.21
N ALA A 31 -3.23 1.21 14.81
CA ALA A 31 -2.35 0.08 14.55
C ALA A 31 -2.53 -0.47 13.13
N ILE A 32 -3.77 -0.49 12.60
CA ILE A 32 -4.03 -0.90 11.21
C ILE A 32 -3.48 0.09 10.20
N ILE A 33 -3.60 1.39 10.47
CA ILE A 33 -2.96 2.41 9.65
C ILE A 33 -1.43 2.20 9.65
N GLY A 34 -0.82 2.06 10.83
CA GLY A 34 0.62 1.79 10.95
C GLY A 34 1.05 0.54 10.19
N LEU A 35 0.33 -0.58 10.38
CA LEU A 35 0.60 -1.85 9.70
C LEU A 35 0.45 -1.73 8.19
N SER A 36 -0.63 -1.09 7.70
CA SER A 36 -0.85 -0.92 6.25
C SER A 36 0.29 -0.16 5.58
N LEU A 37 0.73 0.95 6.17
CA LEU A 37 1.85 1.75 5.66
C LEU A 37 3.16 0.95 5.68
N LEU A 38 3.37 0.12 6.72
CA LEU A 38 4.55 -0.74 6.82
C LEU A 38 4.55 -1.84 5.75
N LEU A 39 3.42 -2.53 5.52
CA LEU A 39 3.33 -3.56 4.48
C LEU A 39 3.45 -2.95 3.07
N MET A 40 2.83 -1.78 2.84
CA MET A 40 3.02 -1.02 1.60
C MET A 40 4.49 -0.62 1.39
N THR A 41 5.19 -0.23 2.45
CA THR A 41 6.62 0.09 2.41
C THR A 41 7.45 -1.10 1.94
N ILE A 42 7.21 -2.28 2.52
CA ILE A 42 7.93 -3.52 2.13
C ILE A 42 7.71 -3.81 0.65
N TYR A 43 6.46 -3.74 0.19
CA TYR A 43 6.12 -3.91 -1.22
C TYR A 43 6.84 -2.91 -2.13
N LEU A 44 6.86 -1.62 -1.77
CA LEU A 44 7.51 -0.57 -2.56
C LEU A 44 9.02 -0.74 -2.67
N PHE A 45 9.70 -1.16 -1.60
CA PHE A 45 11.14 -1.43 -1.67
C PHE A 45 11.46 -2.61 -2.59
N ILE A 46 10.65 -3.66 -2.51
CA ILE A 46 10.79 -4.83 -3.37
C ILE A 46 10.64 -4.42 -4.84
N ILE A 47 9.61 -3.62 -5.16
CA ILE A 47 9.40 -3.13 -6.53
C ILE A 47 10.51 -2.17 -6.95
N GLY A 48 10.92 -1.24 -6.08
CA GLY A 48 12.01 -0.31 -6.34
C GLY A 48 13.30 -1.02 -6.75
N ILE A 49 13.67 -2.09 -6.04
CA ILE A 49 14.84 -2.91 -6.38
C ILE A 49 14.63 -3.64 -7.71
N SER A 50 13.43 -4.17 -7.94
CA SER A 50 13.13 -4.97 -9.13
C SER A 50 13.18 -4.18 -10.43
N GLU A 51 12.74 -2.91 -10.39
CA GLU A 51 12.57 -2.04 -11.55
C GLU A 51 13.81 -1.20 -11.87
N SER A 52 14.85 -1.29 -11.04
CA SER A 52 16.10 -0.52 -11.19
C SER A 52 16.76 -0.71 -12.56
N GLU A 53 16.62 -1.89 -13.16
CA GLU A 53 17.17 -2.25 -14.47
C GLU A 53 16.27 -1.81 -15.65
N TYR A 54 14.97 -1.61 -15.43
CA TYR A 54 13.99 -1.36 -16.49
C TYR A 54 13.50 0.09 -16.54
N ASN A 55 13.21 0.69 -15.38
CA ASN A 55 12.72 2.05 -15.26
C ASN A 55 13.29 2.72 -14.01
N LEU A 56 14.42 3.40 -14.20
CA LEU A 56 15.18 4.05 -13.14
C LEU A 56 14.37 5.13 -12.42
N ILE A 57 13.54 5.89 -13.14
CA ILE A 57 12.69 6.93 -12.54
C ILE A 57 11.66 6.30 -11.59
N LYS A 58 10.98 5.25 -12.06
CA LYS A 58 9.97 4.54 -11.26
C LYS A 58 10.59 3.87 -10.04
N SER A 59 11.76 3.25 -10.21
CA SER A 59 12.56 2.65 -9.13
C SER A 59 12.90 3.67 -8.04
N ILE A 60 13.40 4.85 -8.42
CA ILE A 60 13.73 5.93 -7.48
C ILE A 60 12.48 6.42 -6.75
N LEU A 61 11.38 6.69 -7.46
CA LEU A 61 10.14 7.19 -6.86
C LEU A 61 9.57 6.19 -5.83
N ASN A 62 9.48 4.91 -6.19
CA ASN A 62 8.98 3.86 -5.29
C ASN A 62 9.87 3.75 -4.04
N THR A 63 11.19 3.84 -4.21
CA THR A 63 12.15 3.75 -3.10
C THR A 63 12.04 4.96 -2.16
N ILE A 64 11.98 6.19 -2.69
CA ILE A 64 11.82 7.42 -1.90
C ILE A 64 10.51 7.38 -1.10
N ILE A 65 9.42 7.01 -1.74
CA ILE A 65 8.11 6.91 -1.08
C ILE A 65 8.11 5.80 -0.03
N GLY A 66 8.78 4.68 -0.30
CA GLY A 66 9.01 3.63 0.68
C GLY A 66 9.71 4.17 1.94
N PHE A 67 10.77 4.97 1.79
CA PHE A 67 11.43 5.58 2.95
C PHE A 67 10.52 6.55 3.73
N ILE A 68 9.75 7.38 3.03
CA ILE A 68 8.78 8.29 3.68
C ILE A 68 7.75 7.49 4.49
N LEU A 69 7.17 6.45 3.87
CA LEU A 69 6.19 5.57 4.51
C LEU A 69 6.78 4.78 5.68
N LEU A 70 8.04 4.36 5.59
CA LEU A 70 8.75 3.68 6.67
C LEU A 70 8.80 4.56 7.93
N ILE A 71 9.24 5.81 7.78
CA ILE A 71 9.34 6.76 8.90
C ILE A 71 7.97 7.03 9.51
N ILE A 72 6.95 7.23 8.68
CA ILE A 72 5.57 7.49 9.13
C ILE A 72 4.99 6.26 9.84
N SER A 73 5.15 5.06 9.29
CA SER A 73 4.61 3.82 9.84
C SER A 73 5.19 3.50 11.21
N ILE A 74 6.52 3.60 11.38
CA ILE A 74 7.20 3.39 12.67
C ILE A 74 6.73 4.43 13.68
N SER A 75 6.60 5.69 13.27
CA SER A 75 6.11 6.76 14.14
C SER A 75 4.69 6.48 14.66
N ILE A 76 3.79 6.01 13.79
CA ILE A 76 2.41 5.64 14.14
C ILE A 76 2.34 4.42 15.06
N MET A 77 3.19 3.42 14.85
CA MET A 77 3.20 2.19 15.64
C MET A 77 3.78 2.38 17.04
N PHE A 78 4.88 3.13 17.18
CA PHE A 78 5.63 3.19 18.44
C PHE A 78 5.37 4.44 19.28
N ASN A 79 4.86 5.53 18.70
CA ASN A 79 4.65 6.78 19.44
C ASN A 79 3.30 7.44 19.13
N GLN A 80 2.26 6.95 19.79
CA GLN A 80 0.89 7.46 19.64
C GLN A 80 0.76 8.94 20.07
N ASN A 81 1.61 9.40 21.00
CA ASN A 81 1.60 10.78 21.51
C ASN A 81 2.18 11.79 20.51
N LEU A 82 3.15 11.42 19.66
CA LEU A 82 3.68 12.32 18.63
C LEU A 82 2.64 12.68 17.55
N ILE A 83 1.59 11.87 17.41
CA ILE A 83 0.57 12.01 16.36
C ILE A 83 -0.73 12.60 16.91
N SER A 84 -0.81 12.89 18.23
CA SER A 84 -1.97 13.60 18.80
C SER A 84 -2.14 15.01 18.24
N SER A 85 -1.13 15.57 17.58
CA SER A 85 -1.25 16.87 16.88
C SER A 85 -1.66 16.73 15.41
N ILE A 86 -1.67 15.50 14.86
CA ILE A 86 -1.98 15.16 13.45
C ILE A 86 -3.34 14.42 13.37
N ILE A 87 -4.15 14.49 14.44
CA ILE A 87 -5.36 13.66 14.66
C ILE A 87 -6.30 13.62 13.45
N GLY A 88 -6.43 14.72 12.70
CA GLY A 88 -7.30 14.77 11.52
C GLY A 88 -6.72 14.07 10.28
N ILE A 89 -5.42 14.24 10.00
CA ILE A 89 -4.81 13.77 8.74
C ILE A 89 -4.46 12.28 8.79
N LYS A 90 -4.12 11.75 9.99
CA LYS A 90 -3.57 10.39 10.15
C LYS A 90 -4.41 9.30 9.47
N GLN A 91 -5.73 9.43 9.50
CA GLN A 91 -6.64 8.43 8.96
C GLN A 91 -6.62 8.40 7.44
N TYR A 92 -6.34 9.53 6.78
CA TYR A 92 -6.32 9.67 5.32
C TYR A 92 -5.00 9.25 4.67
N ILE A 93 -3.91 9.16 5.44
CA ILE A 93 -2.54 8.94 4.94
C ILE A 93 -2.48 7.73 3.99
N VAL A 94 -3.05 6.60 4.41
CA VAL A 94 -3.06 5.36 3.63
C VAL A 94 -3.73 5.55 2.26
N GLY A 95 -4.92 6.15 2.23
CA GLY A 95 -5.65 6.41 0.99
C GLY A 95 -4.90 7.37 0.07
N ILE A 96 -4.29 8.41 0.63
CA ILE A 96 -3.45 9.35 -0.14
C ILE A 96 -2.26 8.62 -0.77
N PHE A 97 -1.55 7.79 0.00
CA PHE A 97 -0.41 7.04 -0.54
C PHE A 97 -0.83 5.96 -1.55
N LEU A 98 -1.99 5.31 -1.39
CA LEU A 98 -2.55 4.42 -2.41
C LEU A 98 -2.74 5.15 -3.75
N ILE A 99 -3.25 6.38 -3.71
CA ILE A 99 -3.41 7.21 -4.91
C ILE A 99 -2.05 7.58 -5.50
N ILE A 100 -1.10 8.04 -4.68
CA ILE A 100 0.24 8.44 -5.14
C ILE A 100 0.96 7.26 -5.80
N ILE A 101 0.97 6.09 -5.16
CA ILE A 101 1.59 4.88 -5.70
C ILE A 101 0.88 4.44 -6.98
N GLY A 102 -0.46 4.55 -7.01
CA GLY A 102 -1.25 4.26 -8.20
C GLY A 102 -0.87 5.14 -9.39
N LEU A 103 -0.71 6.45 -9.16
CA LEU A 103 -0.26 7.41 -10.18
C LEU A 103 1.14 7.07 -10.71
N ILE A 104 2.08 6.71 -9.83
CA ILE A 104 3.44 6.33 -10.23
C ILE A 104 3.41 5.08 -11.10
N SER A 105 2.59 4.11 -10.76
CA SER A 105 2.43 2.89 -11.55
C SER A 105 1.86 3.17 -12.94
N ILE A 106 0.87 4.06 -13.05
CA ILE A 106 0.31 4.47 -14.35
C ILE A 106 1.35 5.17 -15.22
N ILE A 107 2.09 6.13 -14.65
CA ILE A 107 3.06 6.93 -15.40
C ILE A 107 4.25 6.07 -15.83
N GLY A 108 4.71 5.17 -14.96
CA GLY A 108 5.89 4.34 -15.19
C GLY A 108 5.67 3.08 -16.01
N ASN A 109 4.41 2.68 -16.28
CA ASN A 109 4.05 1.45 -17.00
C ASN A 109 3.16 1.69 -18.22
N ARG A 110 3.37 2.77 -18.98
CA ARG A 110 2.51 3.05 -20.16
C ARG A 110 2.49 1.90 -21.17
N ASP A 111 3.57 1.15 -21.26
CA ASP A 111 3.72 0.04 -22.21
C ASP A 111 3.38 -1.34 -21.61
N ASN A 112 3.29 -1.44 -20.27
CA ASN A 112 2.95 -2.67 -19.56
C ASN A 112 1.52 -2.61 -19.02
N LYS A 113 0.63 -3.41 -19.64
CA LYS A 113 -0.79 -3.49 -19.30
C LYS A 113 -1.02 -3.79 -17.81
N TYR A 114 -0.31 -4.75 -17.23
CA TYR A 114 -0.56 -5.20 -15.86
C TYR A 114 -0.12 -4.15 -14.82
N GLY A 115 1.01 -3.49 -15.08
CA GLY A 115 1.47 -2.37 -14.27
C GLY A 115 0.56 -1.13 -14.36
N PHE A 116 -0.09 -0.90 -15.49
CA PHE A 116 -1.07 0.17 -15.66
C PHE A 116 -2.35 -0.12 -14.86
N TYR A 117 -2.89 -1.35 -14.94
CA TYR A 117 -4.09 -1.74 -14.21
C TYR A 117 -3.90 -1.73 -12.69
N SER A 118 -2.74 -2.17 -12.18
CA SER A 118 -2.44 -2.09 -10.74
C SER A 118 -2.47 -0.64 -10.24
N GLY A 119 -2.05 0.30 -11.10
CA GLY A 119 -2.10 1.72 -10.82
C GLY A 119 -3.51 2.29 -10.74
N ILE A 120 -4.36 1.97 -11.73
CA ILE A 120 -5.78 2.36 -11.73
C ILE A 120 -6.48 1.86 -10.46
N ILE A 121 -6.26 0.59 -10.12
CA ILE A 121 -6.89 -0.05 -8.96
C ILE A 121 -6.41 0.62 -7.66
N GLY A 122 -5.12 0.98 -7.57
CA GLY A 122 -4.59 1.75 -6.44
C GLY A 122 -5.29 3.09 -6.25
N ILE A 123 -5.52 3.83 -7.33
CA ILE A 123 -6.25 5.11 -7.28
C ILE A 123 -7.70 4.90 -6.84
N ILE A 124 -8.40 3.93 -7.44
CA ILE A 124 -9.80 3.64 -7.11
C ILE A 124 -9.93 3.24 -5.63
N LEU A 125 -9.09 2.31 -5.15
CA LEU A 125 -9.11 1.87 -3.76
C LEU A 125 -8.70 2.99 -2.80
N GLY A 126 -7.76 3.85 -3.17
CA GLY A 126 -7.38 5.01 -2.39
C GLY A 126 -8.51 6.05 -2.28
N LEU A 127 -9.26 6.28 -3.35
CA LEU A 127 -10.45 7.14 -3.32
C LEU A 127 -11.56 6.54 -2.45
N ILE A 128 -11.86 5.25 -2.61
CA ILE A 128 -12.83 4.53 -1.76
C ILE A 128 -12.41 4.63 -0.28
N TYR A 129 -11.13 4.42 0.00
CA TYR A 129 -10.58 4.54 1.35
C TYR A 129 -10.84 5.93 1.93
N ILE A 130 -10.56 7.00 1.19
CA ILE A 130 -10.82 8.39 1.65
C ILE A 130 -12.31 8.61 1.92
N ILE A 131 -13.20 8.14 1.04
CA ILE A 131 -14.65 8.26 1.22
C ILE A 131 -15.11 7.58 2.52
N ILE A 132 -14.59 6.40 2.83
CA ILE A 132 -14.89 5.68 4.09
C ILE A 132 -14.45 6.49 5.31
N VAL A 133 -13.30 7.15 5.23
CA VAL A 133 -12.82 8.01 6.32
C VAL A 133 -13.70 9.25 6.47
N VAL A 134 -14.04 9.94 5.38
CA VAL A 134 -14.92 11.15 5.41
C VAL A 134 -16.31 10.83 5.96
N THR A 135 -16.87 9.66 5.62
CA THR A 135 -18.20 9.24 6.05
C THR A 135 -18.26 8.69 7.49
N ASN A 136 -17.14 8.75 8.24
CA ASN A 136 -17.00 8.19 9.58
C ASN A 136 -17.31 6.68 9.67
N LEU A 137 -17.19 5.95 8.55
CA LEU A 137 -17.31 4.50 8.47
C LEU A 137 -15.95 3.80 8.63
N ALA A 138 -14.93 4.53 9.10
CA ALA A 138 -13.57 4.06 9.29
C ALA A 138 -13.47 3.01 10.41
N ASN A 139 -13.90 1.79 10.11
CA ASN A 139 -13.67 0.61 10.92
C ASN A 139 -12.30 -0.01 10.56
N PRO A 140 -11.52 -0.47 11.55
CA PRO A 140 -10.33 -1.31 11.38
C PRO A 140 -10.40 -2.29 10.20
N LEU A 141 -11.52 -3.02 10.12
CA LEU A 141 -11.75 -4.06 9.14
C LEU A 141 -11.77 -3.51 7.70
N PHE A 142 -12.48 -2.41 7.45
CA PHE A 142 -12.54 -1.83 6.10
C PHE A 142 -11.21 -1.25 5.64
N LEU A 143 -10.47 -0.58 6.54
CA LEU A 143 -9.18 0.04 6.22
C LEU A 143 -8.13 -1.03 5.88
N GLY A 144 -8.06 -2.09 6.67
CA GLY A 144 -7.16 -3.21 6.41
C GLY A 144 -7.57 -4.03 5.20
N PHE A 145 -8.88 -4.23 4.98
CA PHE A 145 -9.37 -4.94 3.81
C PHE A 145 -9.00 -4.23 2.50
N LEU A 146 -9.22 -2.92 2.39
CA LEU A 146 -8.90 -2.16 1.18
C LEU A 146 -7.41 -2.22 0.82
N THR A 147 -6.55 -2.03 1.81
CA THR A 147 -5.09 -2.07 1.62
C THR A 147 -4.60 -3.48 1.31
N GLY A 148 -5.15 -4.49 1.97
CA GLY A 148 -4.83 -5.89 1.70
C GLY A 148 -5.30 -6.35 0.32
N VAL A 149 -6.50 -5.94 -0.11
CA VAL A 149 -7.01 -6.20 -1.47
C VAL A 149 -6.11 -5.55 -2.52
N TRP A 150 -5.66 -4.32 -2.29
CA TRP A 150 -4.71 -3.67 -3.20
C TRP A 150 -3.41 -4.49 -3.33
N LEU A 151 -2.80 -4.90 -2.21
CA LEU A 151 -1.58 -5.72 -2.21
C LEU A 151 -1.78 -7.08 -2.89
N LEU A 152 -2.92 -7.73 -2.64
CA LEU A 152 -3.30 -8.98 -3.29
C LEU A 152 -3.37 -8.81 -4.81
N ILE A 153 -4.10 -7.79 -5.27
CA ILE A 153 -4.28 -7.52 -6.70
C ILE A 153 -2.94 -7.23 -7.35
N CYS A 154 -2.11 -6.38 -6.73
CA CYS A 154 -0.75 -6.12 -7.18
C CYS A 154 0.07 -7.42 -7.34
N GLY A 155 0.00 -8.32 -6.36
CA GLY A 155 0.67 -9.61 -6.45
C GLY A 155 0.14 -10.53 -7.55
N VAL A 156 -1.18 -10.59 -7.74
CA VAL A 156 -1.81 -11.38 -8.81
C VAL A 156 -1.46 -10.82 -10.19
N LEU A 157 -1.50 -9.50 -10.37
CA LEU A 157 -1.15 -8.86 -11.64
C LEU A 157 0.32 -9.05 -11.99
N ASN A 158 1.23 -8.91 -11.02
CA ASN A 158 2.65 -9.18 -11.23
C ASN A 158 2.92 -10.66 -11.58
N PHE A 159 2.07 -11.58 -11.09
CA PHE A 159 2.18 -12.99 -11.43
C PHE A 159 1.73 -13.26 -12.86
N LEU A 160 0.67 -12.59 -13.31
CA LEU A 160 0.15 -12.69 -14.67
C LEU A 160 1.10 -12.06 -15.71
N ASP A 161 1.78 -10.97 -15.35
CA ASP A 161 2.81 -10.30 -16.18
C ASP A 161 4.04 -11.18 -16.49
N ARG A 162 4.16 -12.34 -15.82
CA ARG A 162 5.21 -13.32 -16.09
C ARG A 162 4.99 -14.05 -17.43
N TYR A 163 3.75 -14.14 -17.92
CA TYR A 163 3.34 -14.92 -19.09
C TYR A 163 2.97 -14.03 -20.27
#